data_AF-G8PJL5-F1
#
_entry.id   AF-G8PJL5-F1
#
_cell.length_a   1.000
_cell.length_b   1.000
_cell.length_c   1.000
_cell.angle_alpha   90.00
_cell.angle_beta   90.00
_cell.angle_gamma   90.00
#
_symmetry.space_group_name_H-M   'P 1'
#
loop_
_entity.id
_entity.type
_entity.pdbx_description
1 polymer ?
#
loop_
_entity_poly.entity_id
_entity_poly.type
_entity_poly.pdbx_seq_one_letter_code
_entity_poly.pdbx_strand_id
1 'polypeptide(L)'
;MSQQDNNAFAEQDYRRMINDPDYRQRLIEDPKGTLSETTGYTFPEDVRVEVIEQEPDTICMMIPIRPKGDEAQIEQALHKSAERTFDLLFSSGIGGYFIPSDKLKWVLRDMRRSWISKLGLKL
;
A
#
# COMPACT_ATOMS: atom_id res chain seq x y z
N MET A 1 13.04 -17.39 7.40
CA MET A 1 13.48 -16.53 6.27
C MET A 1 14.20 -15.34 6.86
N SER A 2 15.37 -14.98 6.35
CA SER A 2 16.10 -13.83 6.86
C SER A 2 15.43 -12.52 6.39
N GLN A 3 15.67 -11.42 7.11
CA GLN A 3 15.12 -10.11 6.74
C GLN A 3 15.59 -9.65 5.34
N GLN A 4 16.72 -10.18 4.88
CA GLN A 4 17.30 -9.94 3.57
C GLN A 4 16.54 -10.67 2.45
N ASP A 5 16.07 -11.89 2.71
CA ASP A 5 15.28 -12.68 1.76
C ASP A 5 13.89 -12.06 1.52
N ASN A 6 13.26 -11.53 2.58
CA ASN A 6 11.95 -10.89 2.48
C ASN A 6 11.99 -9.59 1.66
N ASN A 7 13.06 -8.80 1.81
CA ASN A 7 13.24 -7.57 1.02
C ASN A 7 13.48 -7.88 -0.47
N ALA A 8 14.21 -8.95 -0.78
CA ALA A 8 14.46 -9.37 -2.16
C ALA A 8 13.17 -9.80 -2.87
N PHE A 9 12.29 -10.54 -2.17
CA PHE A 9 10.99 -10.93 -2.69
C PHE A 9 10.10 -9.71 -3.01
N ALA A 10 9.96 -8.79 -2.06
CA ALA A 10 9.13 -7.59 -2.25
C ALA A 10 9.60 -6.74 -3.43
N GLU A 11 10.92 -6.51 -3.55
CA GLU A 11 11.54 -5.81 -4.68
C GLU A 11 11.22 -6.48 -6.03
N GLN A 12 11.32 -7.80 -6.10
CA GLN A 12 11.07 -8.55 -7.32
C GLN A 12 9.59 -8.51 -7.73
N ASP A 13 8.66 -8.68 -6.79
CA ASP A 13 7.23 -8.67 -7.06
C ASP A 13 6.74 -7.30 -7.56
N TYR A 14 7.25 -6.21 -6.97
CA TYR A 14 6.96 -4.86 -7.45
C TYR A 14 7.50 -4.59 -8.86
N ARG A 15 8.73 -5.01 -9.14
CA ARG A 15 9.28 -4.90 -10.50
C ARG A 15 8.42 -5.66 -11.50
N ARG A 16 7.87 -6.80 -11.11
CA ARG A 16 6.93 -7.55 -11.94
C ARG A 16 5.64 -6.74 -12.17
N MET A 17 5.01 -6.22 -11.12
CA MET A 17 3.82 -5.35 -11.22
C MET A 17 4.03 -4.12 -12.13
N ILE A 18 5.23 -3.56 -12.20
CA ILE A 18 5.54 -2.44 -13.10
C ILE A 18 5.73 -2.89 -14.55
N ASN A 19 6.49 -3.97 -14.77
CA ASN A 19 6.99 -4.32 -16.09
C ASN A 19 6.16 -5.40 -16.81
N ASP A 20 5.22 -6.05 -16.12
CA ASP A 20 4.38 -7.14 -16.63
C ASP A 20 2.89 -6.69 -16.57
N PRO A 21 2.34 -6.15 -17.68
CA PRO A 21 0.95 -5.70 -17.74
C PRO A 21 -0.07 -6.82 -17.50
N ASP A 22 0.23 -8.04 -17.95
CA ASP A 22 -0.66 -9.20 -17.78
C ASP A 22 -0.73 -9.60 -16.30
N TYR A 23 0.41 -9.58 -15.60
CA TYR A 23 0.42 -9.78 -14.15
C TYR A 23 -0.36 -8.68 -13.41
N ARG A 24 -0.20 -7.41 -13.80
CA ARG A 24 -0.98 -6.31 -13.21
C ARG A 24 -2.47 -6.51 -13.41
N GLN A 25 -2.90 -6.86 -14.64
CA GLN A 25 -4.31 -7.09 -14.94
C GLN A 25 -4.87 -8.24 -14.09
N ARG A 26 -4.16 -9.37 -13.99
CA ARG A 26 -4.58 -10.49 -13.12
C ARG A 26 -4.65 -10.09 -11.65
N LEU A 27 -3.71 -9.29 -11.16
CA LEU A 27 -3.70 -8.80 -9.79
C LEU A 27 -4.93 -7.93 -9.49
N ILE A 28 -5.41 -7.16 -10.46
CA ILE A 28 -6.63 -6.34 -10.31
C ILE A 28 -7.89 -7.20 -10.38
N GLU A 29 -7.96 -8.14 -11.33
CA GLU A 29 -9.14 -8.99 -11.56
C GLU A 29 -9.33 -10.06 -10.49
N ASP A 30 -8.24 -10.70 -10.05
CA ASP A 30 -8.21 -11.72 -9.00
C ASP A 30 -7.03 -11.49 -8.04
N PRO A 31 -7.17 -10.55 -7.11
CA PRO A 31 -6.10 -10.23 -6.16
C PRO A 31 -5.80 -11.39 -5.21
N LYS A 32 -6.82 -12.12 -4.77
CA LYS A 32 -6.63 -13.23 -3.82
C LYS A 32 -5.87 -14.35 -4.49
N GLY A 33 -6.30 -14.80 -5.68
CA GLY A 33 -5.60 -15.85 -6.42
C GLY A 33 -4.17 -15.45 -6.77
N THR A 34 -4.00 -14.25 -7.33
CA THR A 34 -2.67 -13.76 -7.75
C THR A 34 -1.70 -13.66 -6.57
N LEU A 35 -2.12 -13.09 -5.44
CA LEU A 35 -1.27 -13.00 -4.24
C LEU A 35 -1.02 -14.36 -3.60
N SER A 36 -1.99 -15.28 -3.66
CA SER A 36 -1.80 -16.64 -3.15
C SER A 36 -0.77 -17.41 -3.96
N GLU A 37 -0.77 -17.25 -5.29
CA GLU A 37 0.22 -17.84 -6.19
C GLU A 37 1.64 -17.33 -5.91
N THR A 38 1.80 -16.01 -5.69
CA THR A 38 3.12 -15.41 -5.53
C THR A 38 3.68 -15.56 -4.12
N THR A 39 2.84 -15.49 -3.10
CA THR A 39 3.28 -15.52 -1.69
C THR A 39 3.12 -16.89 -1.02
N GLY A 40 2.29 -17.78 -1.59
CA GLY A 40 1.85 -19.01 -0.94
C GLY A 40 0.85 -18.80 0.20
N TYR A 41 0.41 -17.56 0.47
CA TYR A 41 -0.54 -17.26 1.53
C TYR A 41 -1.98 -17.61 1.11
N THR A 42 -2.70 -18.31 1.97
CA THR A 42 -4.12 -18.63 1.73
C THR A 42 -5.01 -17.63 2.46
N PHE A 43 -5.76 -16.83 1.69
CA PHE A 43 -6.71 -15.88 2.26
C PHE A 43 -7.98 -16.57 2.75
N PRO A 44 -8.55 -16.17 3.91
CA PRO A 44 -9.88 -16.59 4.33
C PRO A 44 -10.96 -16.26 3.29
N GLU A 45 -11.99 -17.09 3.14
CA GLU A 45 -13.04 -16.90 2.13
C GLU A 45 -13.85 -15.62 2.35
N ASP A 46 -14.11 -15.27 3.61
CA ASP A 46 -14.89 -14.11 4.04
C ASP A 46 -14.15 -12.77 3.90
N VAL A 47 -12.85 -12.81 3.61
CA VAL A 47 -12.04 -11.61 3.40
C VAL A 47 -12.11 -11.17 1.94
N ARG A 48 -12.52 -9.93 1.73
CA ARG A 48 -12.40 -9.22 0.45
C ARG A 48 -11.04 -8.55 0.36
N VAL A 49 -10.36 -8.75 -0.76
CA VAL A 49 -9.12 -8.05 -1.11
C VAL A 49 -9.41 -7.22 -2.37
N GLU A 50 -9.01 -5.96 -2.35
CA GLU A 50 -9.14 -5.05 -3.48
C GLU A 50 -7.78 -4.44 -3.79
N VAL A 51 -7.52 -4.23 -5.07
CA VAL A 51 -6.36 -3.49 -5.55
C VAL A 51 -6.86 -2.15 -6.04
N ILE A 52 -6.38 -1.08 -5.40
CA ILE A 52 -6.73 0.28 -5.77
C ILE A 52 -5.52 0.87 -6.49
N GLU A 53 -5.66 1.10 -7.79
CA GLU A 53 -4.65 1.80 -8.57
C GLU A 53 -4.53 3.25 -8.10
N GLN A 54 -3.28 3.70 -7.90
CA GLN A 54 -3.01 5.09 -7.55
C GLN A 54 -2.88 5.91 -8.82
N GLU A 55 -3.84 6.80 -9.05
CA GLU A 55 -3.78 7.80 -10.12
C GLU A 55 -2.96 9.03 -9.68
N PRO A 56 -2.28 9.72 -10.61
CA PRO A 56 -1.38 10.83 -10.27
C PRO A 56 -2.02 12.01 -9.52
N ASP A 57 -3.33 12.19 -9.67
CA ASP A 57 -4.10 13.26 -9.04
C ASP A 57 -4.90 12.81 -7.80
N THR A 58 -4.86 11.52 -7.47
CA THR A 58 -5.67 10.88 -6.43
C THR A 58 -4.83 10.53 -5.20
N ILE A 59 -5.43 10.64 -4.02
CA ILE A 59 -4.81 10.20 -2.76
C ILE A 59 -5.59 9.00 -2.26
N CYS A 60 -4.96 7.83 -2.27
CA CYS A 60 -5.50 6.65 -1.60
C CYS A 60 -5.17 6.69 -0.10
N MET A 61 -6.15 6.41 0.74
CA MET A 61 -5.98 6.34 2.19
C MET A 61 -6.58 5.03 2.70
N MET A 62 -5.80 4.28 3.48
CA MET A 62 -6.30 3.15 4.23
C MET A 62 -6.77 3.63 5.59
N ILE A 63 -8.05 3.42 5.88
CA ILE A 63 -8.64 3.75 7.17
C ILE A 63 -9.07 2.44 7.83
N PRO A 64 -8.43 2.02 8.94
CA PRO A 64 -8.81 0.80 9.63
C PRO A 64 -10.21 0.94 10.23
N ILE A 65 -10.88 -0.18 10.42
CA ILE A 65 -12.18 -0.23 11.09
C ILE A 65 -12.04 0.37 12.49
N ARG A 66 -12.99 1.23 12.87
CA ARG A 66 -13.02 1.81 14.21
C ARG A 66 -13.03 0.68 15.27
N PRO A 67 -12.04 0.64 16.17
CA PRO A 67 -12.01 -0.36 17.24
C PRO A 67 -13.23 -0.27 18.14
N LYS A 68 -13.62 -1.41 18.71
CA LYS A 68 -14.73 -1.54 19.66
C LYS A 68 -14.26 -2.30 20.89
N GLY A 69 -14.80 -1.97 22.05
CA GLY A 69 -14.45 -2.60 23.32
C GLY A 69 -14.33 -1.59 24.45
N ASP A 70 -13.78 -2.03 25.58
CA ASP A 70 -13.29 -1.15 26.63
C ASP A 70 -12.01 -0.40 26.21
N GLU A 71 -11.54 0.52 27.06
CA GLU A 71 -10.40 1.38 26.78
C GLU A 71 -9.12 0.60 26.45
N ALA A 72 -8.83 -0.49 27.18
CA ALA A 72 -7.65 -1.31 26.96
C ALA A 72 -7.75 -2.10 25.64
N GLN A 73 -8.94 -2.60 25.31
CA GLN A 73 -9.21 -3.28 24.04
C GLN A 73 -9.06 -2.34 22.85
N ILE A 74 -9.57 -1.12 22.97
CA ILE A 74 -9.42 -0.08 21.95
C ILE A 74 -7.94 0.26 21.74
N GLU A 75 -7.20 0.50 22.81
CA GLU A 75 -5.77 0.85 22.72
C GLU A 75 -4.95 -0.26 22.05
N GLN A 76 -5.18 -1.52 22.45
CA GLN A 76 -4.50 -2.65 21.84
C GLN A 76 -4.86 -2.80 20.35
N ALA A 77 -6.12 -2.57 19.98
CA ALA A 77 -6.55 -2.64 18.59
C ALA A 77 -5.93 -1.52 17.74
N LEU A 78 -5.85 -0.30 18.27
CA LEU A 78 -5.17 0.82 17.61
C LEU A 78 -3.69 0.52 17.37
N HIS A 79 -2.98 -0.01 18.39
CA HIS A 79 -1.58 -0.41 18.25
C HIS A 79 -1.40 -1.46 17.15
N LYS A 80 -2.21 -2.53 17.17
CA LYS A 80 -2.17 -3.58 16.14
C LYS A 80 -2.48 -3.04 14.75
N SER A 81 -3.44 -2.12 14.63
CA SER A 81 -3.76 -1.48 13.35
C SER A 81 -2.61 -0.63 12.82
N ALA A 82 -1.93 0.11 13.68
CA ALA A 82 -0.74 0.88 13.30
C ALA A 82 0.43 0.00 12.85
N GLU A 83 0.61 -1.18 13.46
CA GLU A 83 1.67 -2.13 13.08
C GLU A 83 1.37 -2.91 11.79
N ARG A 84 0.08 -3.13 11.48
CA ARG A 84 -0.36 -4.01 10.37
C ARG A 84 -0.84 -3.26 9.14
N THR A 85 -1.02 -1.95 9.24
CA THR A 85 -1.26 -1.10 8.09
C THR A 85 0.08 -0.88 7.40
N PHE A 86 0.46 -1.85 6.57
CA PHE A 86 1.66 -1.74 5.74
C PHE A 86 1.31 -0.91 4.51
N ASP A 87 1.80 0.32 4.46
CA ASP A 87 1.99 0.98 3.19
C ASP A 87 3.25 0.36 2.57
N LEU A 88 3.11 -0.39 1.47
CA LEU A 88 4.25 -0.94 0.74
C LEU A 88 4.97 0.20 0.02
N LEU A 89 5.63 1.02 0.83
CA LEU A 89 6.42 2.15 0.42
C LEU A 89 7.73 1.62 -0.13
N PHE A 90 7.82 1.56 -1.46
CA PHE A 90 9.10 1.35 -2.09
C PHE A 90 10.08 2.42 -1.64
N SER A 91 11.25 1.94 -1.21
CA SER A 91 12.42 2.69 -0.77
C SER A 91 13.02 3.59 -1.86
N SER A 92 12.43 3.65 -3.06
CA SER A 92 12.83 4.52 -4.17
C SER A 92 11.84 5.64 -4.52
N GLY A 93 10.81 5.87 -3.69
CA GLY A 93 10.12 7.16 -3.65
C GLY A 93 8.70 7.15 -4.22
N ILE A 94 7.72 7.14 -3.31
CA ILE A 94 6.78 8.22 -3.03
C ILE A 94 5.87 7.65 -1.93
N GLY A 95 6.11 8.10 -0.70
CA GLY A 95 5.39 7.65 0.50
C GLY A 95 3.93 8.10 0.48
N GLY A 96 2.93 7.22 0.64
CA GLY A 96 1.65 7.59 1.21
C GLY A 96 1.88 8.13 2.63
N TYR A 97 1.24 9.24 2.95
CA TYR A 97 1.38 9.85 4.27
C TYR A 97 0.10 9.59 5.03
N PHE A 98 0.20 9.26 6.31
CA PHE A 98 -0.91 9.52 7.21
C PHE A 98 -1.02 11.05 7.34
N ILE A 99 -2.05 11.63 6.73
CA ILE A 99 -2.24 13.09 6.69
C ILE A 99 -3.33 13.45 7.71
N PRO A 100 -2.97 13.84 8.95
CA PRO A 100 -3.96 14.09 10.00
C PRO A 100 -4.73 15.41 9.83
N SER A 101 -4.52 16.16 8.73
CA SER A 101 -5.27 17.40 8.46
C SER A 101 -5.31 17.78 6.98
N ASP A 102 -6.38 18.45 6.56
CA ASP A 102 -6.54 18.94 5.19
C ASP A 102 -5.46 19.94 4.75
N LYS A 103 -4.88 20.71 5.68
CA LYS A 103 -3.77 21.61 5.36
C LYS A 103 -2.53 20.83 4.91
N LEU A 104 -2.23 19.71 5.58
CA LEU A 104 -1.06 18.89 5.25
C LEU A 104 -1.23 18.15 3.91
N LYS A 105 -2.47 17.92 3.47
CA LYS A 105 -2.80 17.33 2.15
C LYS A 105 -2.20 18.15 1.00
N TRP A 106 -2.36 19.47 1.06
CA TRP A 106 -1.89 20.38 0.01
C TRP A 106 -0.37 20.55 0.02
N VAL A 107 0.23 20.63 1.21
CA VAL A 107 1.70 20.66 1.38
C VAL A 107 2.34 19.42 0.75
N LEU A 108 1.73 18.26 0.98
CA LEU A 108 2.22 17.02 0.42
C LEU A 108 2.11 16.95 -1.10
N ARG A 109 0.95 17.38 -1.62
CA ARG A 109 0.70 17.44 -3.06
C ARG A 109 1.70 18.35 -3.76
N ASP A 110 1.98 19.52 -3.20
CA ASP A 110 2.95 20.47 -3.73
C ASP A 110 4.39 19.91 -3.69
N MET A 111 4.76 19.21 -2.62
CA MET A 111 6.06 18.54 -2.51
C MET A 111 6.22 17.45 -3.59
N ARG A 112 5.21 16.57 -3.76
CA ARG A 112 5.23 15.53 -4.80
C ARG A 112 5.30 16.11 -6.20
N ARG A 113 4.53 17.18 -6.49
CA ARG A 113 4.59 17.90 -7.77
C ARG A 113 6.00 18.43 -8.07
N SER A 114 6.69 18.94 -7.05
CA SER A 114 8.08 19.41 -7.17
C SER A 114 9.06 18.28 -7.53
N TRP A 115 8.85 17.07 -7.01
CA TRP A 115 9.73 15.92 -7.27
C TRP A 115 9.47 15.30 -8.64
N ILE A 116 8.21 15.18 -9.05
CA ILE A 116 7.82 14.67 -10.37
C ILE A 116 8.37 15.57 -11.49
N SER A 117 8.29 16.89 -11.31
CA SER A 117 8.88 17.86 -12.25
C SER A 117 10.41 17.73 -12.37
N LYS A 118 11.11 17.29 -11.31
CA LYS A 118 12.57 17.09 -11.32
C LYS A 118 12.99 15.75 -11.94
N LEU A 119 12.11 14.75 -11.93
CA LEU A 119 12.37 13.43 -12.51
C LEU A 119 12.09 13.37 -14.03
N GLY A 120 11.65 14.47 -14.65
CA GLY A 120 11.42 14.53 -16.10
C GLY A 120 10.21 13.72 -16.57
N LEU A 121 9.45 13.12 -15.65
CA LEU A 121 8.18 12.48 -15.92
C LEU A 121 7.15 13.58 -16.20
N LYS A 122 6.66 13.64 -17.44
CA LYS A 122 5.56 14.54 -17.79
C LYS A 122 4.27 13.91 -17.25
N LEU A 123 3.61 14.65 -16.35
CA LEU A 123 2.19 14.47 -16.04
C LEU A 123 1.35 15.00 -17.19
#